data_AF-A0A7S2MBQ1-F1
#
_entry.id   AF-A0A7S2MBQ1-F1
#
_cell.length_a   1.000
_cell.length_b   1.000
_cell.length_c   1.000
_cell.angle_alpha   90.00
_cell.angle_beta   90.00
_cell.angle_gamma   90.00
#
_symmetry.space_group_name_H-M   'P 1'
#
loop_
_entity.id
_entity.type
_entity.pdbx_description
1 polymer ?
#
loop_
_entity_poly.entity_id
_entity_poly.type
_entity_poly.pdbx_seq_one_letter_code
_entity_poly.pdbx_strand_id
1 'polypeptide(L)'
;QVPMPDDKQADDKQASDGEGSDDSRDFVPAQRREQLPDAVDHFLGQLLNGLQTRNIPVVHALYEDTFNKLTDKHYKTQRWPSVDRVKEDVSAEPLFLILYQELYYRHIFARLQPNFEDRRRAWENYCKLLDLIIDDLSSGEDLTVALPPQWVWDLLDEFIYHYQTYCNFRNKAVKKQGEKEMQDIKDNTGVFGTPKVLNYLHQLIKSSRIKEYLE
;
A
#
# COMPACT_ATOMS: atom_id res chain seq x y z
N GLN A 1 55.74 -40.85 -63.60
CA GLN A 1 56.41 -41.87 -62.77
C GLN A 1 55.53 -42.11 -61.56
N VAL A 2 55.03 -43.33 -61.44
CA VAL A 2 54.29 -43.90 -60.28
C VAL A 2 55.38 -44.47 -59.34
N PRO A 3 55.31 -44.37 -58.00
CA PRO A 3 54.52 -45.31 -57.19
C PRO A 3 53.90 -44.80 -55.85
N MET A 4 52.71 -45.34 -55.53
CA MET A 4 52.35 -45.84 -54.17
C MET A 4 52.77 -47.33 -54.06
N PRO A 5 52.60 -48.10 -52.96
CA PRO A 5 52.03 -47.87 -51.60
C PRO A 5 52.96 -48.40 -50.47
N ASP A 6 52.64 -48.29 -49.17
CA ASP A 6 52.20 -49.37 -48.23
C ASP A 6 52.73 -48.96 -46.82
N ASP A 7 52.20 -49.26 -45.63
CA ASP A 7 51.06 -50.02 -45.13
C ASP A 7 50.85 -49.60 -43.64
N LYS A 8 49.60 -49.65 -43.17
CA LYS A 8 49.07 -49.89 -41.81
C LYS A 8 49.79 -49.39 -40.53
N GLN A 9 49.03 -48.65 -39.71
CA GLN A 9 48.38 -49.24 -38.52
C GLN A 9 47.24 -48.35 -37.96
N ALA A 10 46.10 -49.01 -37.71
CA ALA A 10 44.99 -48.56 -36.85
C ALA A 10 45.48 -48.40 -35.39
N ASP A 11 44.81 -47.76 -34.45
CA ASP A 11 43.41 -47.44 -34.26
C ASP A 11 43.31 -46.35 -33.16
N ASP A 12 42.12 -45.78 -33.07
CA ASP A 12 41.45 -45.33 -31.86
C ASP A 12 41.31 -43.83 -31.52
N LYS A 13 40.05 -43.56 -31.23
CA LYS A 13 39.30 -42.31 -31.13
C LYS A 13 39.62 -41.58 -29.82
N GLN A 14 39.57 -40.24 -29.85
CA GLN A 14 38.45 -39.50 -29.27
C GLN A 14 38.57 -37.99 -29.50
N ALA A 15 37.38 -37.42 -29.72
CA ALA A 15 37.10 -36.09 -30.22
C ALA A 15 37.35 -34.96 -29.20
N SER A 16 37.55 -33.76 -29.73
CA SER A 16 37.32 -32.49 -29.02
C SER A 16 36.92 -31.44 -30.05
N ASP A 17 35.62 -31.36 -30.33
CA ASP A 17 34.99 -30.30 -31.11
C ASP A 17 35.13 -28.96 -30.37
N GLY A 18 35.79 -27.99 -31.03
CA GLY A 18 35.82 -26.59 -30.61
C GLY A 18 34.76 -25.80 -31.36
N GLU A 19 33.55 -25.73 -30.79
CA GLU A 19 32.50 -24.80 -31.23
C GLU A 19 32.80 -23.39 -30.69
N GLY A 20 32.93 -22.42 -31.60
CA GLY A 20 32.95 -21.01 -31.26
C GLY A 20 31.57 -20.54 -30.83
N SER A 21 31.43 -20.12 -29.57
CA SER A 21 30.22 -19.46 -29.07
C SER A 21 30.24 -17.97 -29.40
N ASP A 22 29.38 -17.61 -30.35
CA ASP A 22 28.85 -16.26 -30.57
C ASP A 22 27.99 -15.85 -29.36
N ASP A 23 28.59 -15.17 -28.38
CA ASP A 23 27.92 -14.63 -27.19
C ASP A 23 27.28 -13.28 -27.52
N SER A 24 26.29 -13.32 -28.43
CA SER A 24 25.33 -12.23 -28.61
C SER A 24 24.38 -12.21 -27.43
N ARG A 25 24.83 -11.65 -26.29
CA ARG A 25 23.96 -11.39 -25.14
C ARG A 25 22.95 -10.33 -25.53
N ASP A 26 21.70 -10.76 -25.70
CA ASP A 26 20.54 -9.89 -25.70
C ASP A 26 20.59 -8.97 -24.47
N PHE A 27 20.97 -7.71 -24.69
CA PHE A 27 20.80 -6.64 -23.73
C PHE A 27 19.29 -6.41 -23.57
N VAL A 28 18.67 -7.15 -22.65
CA VAL A 28 17.36 -6.79 -22.13
C VAL A 28 17.54 -5.42 -21.47
N PRO A 29 16.93 -4.32 -21.96
CA PRO A 29 17.07 -3.04 -21.31
C PRO A 29 16.52 -3.21 -19.90
N ALA A 30 17.37 -3.08 -18.88
CA ALA A 30 16.91 -2.98 -17.50
C ALA A 30 15.81 -1.92 -17.51
N GLN A 31 14.56 -2.32 -17.24
CA GLN A 31 13.46 -1.39 -17.08
C GLN A 31 13.95 -0.32 -16.12
N ARG A 32 14.12 0.91 -16.60
CA ARG A 32 14.49 2.05 -15.77
C ARG A 32 13.45 2.07 -14.66
N ARG A 33 13.84 1.65 -13.45
CA ARG A 33 12.99 1.77 -12.28
C ARG A 33 12.58 3.23 -12.23
N GLU A 34 11.29 3.52 -12.35
CA GLU A 34 10.82 4.88 -12.11
C GLU A 34 11.23 5.23 -10.68
N GLN A 35 12.22 6.12 -10.58
CA GLN A 35 12.77 6.55 -9.31
C GLN A 35 11.72 7.42 -8.65
N LEU A 36 11.46 7.18 -7.36
CA LEU A 36 10.61 8.05 -6.57
C LEU A 36 11.20 9.47 -6.65
N PRO A 37 10.39 10.52 -6.84
CA PRO A 37 10.90 11.88 -6.73
C PRO A 37 11.60 12.05 -5.38
N ASP A 38 12.80 12.63 -5.36
CA ASP A 38 13.62 12.75 -4.14
C ASP A 38 12.85 13.36 -2.95
N ALA A 39 11.97 14.32 -3.24
CA ALA A 39 11.13 14.95 -2.21
C ALA A 39 10.12 13.99 -1.56
N VAL A 40 9.63 12.99 -2.32
CA VAL A 40 8.68 11.97 -1.86
C VAL A 40 9.41 10.91 -1.06
N ASP A 41 10.57 10.46 -1.54
CA ASP A 41 11.43 9.52 -0.81
C ASP A 41 11.85 10.11 0.55
N HIS A 42 12.32 11.36 0.55
CA HIS A 42 12.67 12.07 1.77
C HIS A 42 11.49 12.18 2.74
N PHE A 43 10.30 12.54 2.25
CA PHE A 43 9.08 12.59 3.07
C PHE A 43 8.75 11.23 3.70
N LEU A 44 8.82 10.14 2.93
CA LEU A 44 8.53 8.79 3.42
C LEU A 44 9.54 8.35 4.48
N GLY A 45 10.83 8.65 4.28
CA GLY A 45 11.88 8.42 5.28
C GLY A 45 11.68 9.23 6.56
N GLN A 46 11.29 10.50 6.44
CA GLN A 46 10.97 11.35 7.59
C GLN A 46 9.74 10.85 8.35
N LEU A 47 8.71 10.40 7.64
CA LEU A 47 7.50 9.82 8.24
C LEU A 47 7.85 8.55 9.02
N LEU A 48 8.60 7.62 8.41
CA LEU A 48 9.07 6.41 9.07
C LEU A 48 9.84 6.72 10.35
N ASN A 49 10.84 7.62 10.26
CA ASN A 49 11.62 8.02 11.43
C ASN A 49 10.77 8.71 12.51
N GLY A 50 9.84 9.57 12.11
CA GLY A 50 8.91 10.24 13.03
C GLY A 50 8.03 9.25 13.79
N LEU A 51 7.55 8.21 13.12
CA LEU A 51 6.76 7.13 13.73
C LEU A 51 7.61 6.28 14.68
N GLN A 52 8.80 5.86 14.26
CA GLN A 52 9.72 5.06 15.10
C GLN A 52 10.19 5.80 16.36
N THR A 53 10.46 7.09 16.23
CA THR A 53 10.89 7.94 17.36
C THR A 53 9.72 8.53 18.16
N ARG A 54 8.47 8.20 17.80
CA ARG A 54 7.24 8.75 18.41
C ARG A 54 7.24 10.29 18.48
N ASN A 55 7.80 10.95 17.46
CA ASN A 55 7.92 12.40 17.41
C ASN A 55 6.62 13.03 16.85
N ILE A 56 5.63 13.18 17.72
CA ILE A 56 4.29 13.70 17.36
C ILE A 56 4.35 15.05 16.62
N PRO A 57 5.11 16.07 17.05
CA PRO A 57 5.19 17.34 16.32
C PRO A 57 5.69 17.20 14.87
N VAL A 58 6.68 16.34 14.64
CA VAL A 58 7.20 16.08 13.29
C VAL A 58 6.15 15.35 12.45
N VAL A 59 5.54 14.30 13.00
CA VAL A 59 4.48 13.54 12.31
C VAL A 59 3.31 14.45 11.95
N HIS A 60 2.92 15.36 12.84
CA HIS A 60 1.89 16.36 12.59
C HIS A 60 2.24 17.29 11.42
N ALA A 61 3.45 17.85 11.39
CA ALA A 61 3.89 18.73 10.30
C ALA A 61 4.02 17.99 8.95
N LEU A 62 4.46 16.73 8.98
CA LEU A 62 4.51 15.89 7.78
C LEU A 62 3.11 15.64 7.23
N TYR A 63 2.16 15.33 8.11
CA TYR A 63 0.77 15.06 7.78
C TYR A 63 0.02 16.29 7.24
N GLU A 64 0.00 17.39 8.00
CA GLU A 64 -0.79 18.59 7.67
C GLU A 64 -0.21 19.38 6.50
N ASP A 65 1.12 19.56 6.48
CA ASP A 65 1.75 20.47 5.53
C ASP A 65 2.40 19.72 4.37
N THR A 66 3.29 18.79 4.69
CA THR A 66 4.23 18.24 3.69
C THR A 66 3.52 17.31 2.72
N PHE A 67 2.65 16.43 3.24
CA PHE A 67 1.86 15.52 2.43
C PHE A 67 0.95 16.27 1.44
N ASN A 68 0.25 17.32 1.91
CA ASN A 68 -0.61 18.13 1.06
C ASN A 68 0.18 18.85 -0.05
N LYS A 69 1.32 19.48 0.30
CA LYS A 69 2.21 20.14 -0.67
C LYS A 69 2.74 19.17 -1.74
N LEU A 70 3.17 17.98 -1.34
CA LEU A 70 3.66 16.96 -2.28
C LEU A 70 2.55 16.40 -3.15
N THR A 71 1.36 16.19 -2.58
CA THR A 71 0.17 15.75 -3.32
C THR A 71 -0.18 16.77 -4.41
N ASP A 72 -0.23 18.06 -4.08
CA ASP A 72 -0.53 19.12 -5.05
C ASP A 72 0.53 19.24 -6.16
N LYS A 73 1.81 19.04 -5.80
CA LYS A 73 2.94 19.21 -6.73
C LYS A 73 3.14 18.03 -7.66
N HIS A 74 3.04 16.80 -7.16
CA HIS A 74 3.45 15.59 -7.88
C HIS A 74 2.30 14.61 -8.16
N TYR A 75 1.21 14.64 -7.39
CA TYR A 75 0.17 13.60 -7.43
C TYR A 75 -1.25 14.17 -7.56
N LYS A 76 -1.41 15.38 -8.11
CA LYS A 76 -2.71 16.07 -8.16
C LYS A 76 -3.81 15.26 -8.88
N THR A 77 -3.45 14.59 -9.97
CA THR A 77 -4.38 13.81 -10.82
C THR A 77 -3.95 12.35 -10.98
N GLN A 78 -2.96 11.91 -10.22
CA GLN A 78 -2.41 10.56 -10.28
C GLN A 78 -2.26 9.98 -8.87
N ARG A 79 -2.08 8.67 -8.78
CA ARG A 79 -1.91 7.99 -7.49
C ARG A 79 -0.52 8.25 -6.94
N TRP A 80 -0.42 8.29 -5.61
CA TRP A 80 0.87 8.15 -4.92
C TRP A 80 1.52 6.80 -5.25
N PRO A 81 2.82 6.60 -4.94
CA PRO A 81 3.50 5.33 -5.20
C PRO A 81 2.76 4.12 -4.63
N SER A 82 2.84 2.97 -5.30
CA SER A 82 2.20 1.76 -4.79
C SER A 82 2.81 1.32 -3.46
N VAL A 83 2.03 0.61 -2.65
CA VAL A 83 2.49 0.09 -1.35
C VAL A 83 3.69 -0.85 -1.55
N ASP A 84 3.66 -1.69 -2.58
CA ASP A 84 4.77 -2.61 -2.89
C ASP A 84 6.05 -1.84 -3.19
N ARG A 85 5.96 -0.73 -3.91
CA ARG A 85 7.10 0.14 -4.20
C ARG A 85 7.67 0.76 -2.92
N VAL A 86 6.81 1.34 -2.08
CA VAL A 86 7.23 1.93 -0.80
C VAL A 86 7.83 0.90 0.15
N LYS A 87 7.29 -0.33 0.14
CA LYS A 87 7.82 -1.45 0.91
C LYS A 87 9.23 -1.84 0.49
N GLU A 88 9.49 -1.87 -0.82
CA GLU A 88 10.80 -2.21 -1.39
C GLU A 88 11.83 -1.09 -1.22
N ASP A 89 11.43 0.16 -1.45
CA ASP A 89 12.35 1.30 -1.49
C ASP A 89 12.60 1.94 -0.12
N VAL A 90 11.61 1.90 0.79
CA VAL A 90 11.66 2.63 2.07
C VAL A 90 11.69 1.68 3.26
N SER A 91 10.60 0.95 3.52
CA SER A 91 10.50 0.06 4.69
C SER A 91 9.30 -0.89 4.63
N ALA A 92 9.50 -2.10 5.16
CA ALA A 92 8.46 -3.10 5.34
C ALA A 92 7.83 -3.09 6.76
N GLU A 93 8.09 -2.06 7.55
CA GLU A 93 7.55 -1.94 8.91
C GLU A 93 6.00 -1.87 8.89
N PRO A 94 5.29 -2.75 9.62
CA PRO A 94 3.83 -2.86 9.52
C PRO A 94 3.06 -1.57 9.83
N LEU A 95 3.39 -0.86 10.90
CA LEU A 95 2.66 0.35 11.30
C LEU A 95 2.83 1.46 10.27
N PHE A 96 4.05 1.71 9.82
CA PHE A 96 4.37 2.63 8.73
C PHE A 96 3.57 2.30 7.46
N LEU A 97 3.51 1.02 7.05
CA LEU A 97 2.77 0.62 5.87
C LEU A 97 1.25 0.83 6.03
N ILE A 98 0.69 0.57 7.22
CA ILE A 98 -0.73 0.80 7.51
C ILE A 98 -1.05 2.31 7.41
N LEU A 99 -0.21 3.17 7.98
CA LEU A 99 -0.41 4.62 7.95
C LEU A 99 -0.17 5.20 6.55
N TYR A 100 0.83 4.69 5.82
CA TYR A 100 1.04 5.05 4.42
C TYR A 100 -0.16 4.65 3.55
N GLN A 101 -0.68 3.44 3.72
CA GLN A 101 -1.89 2.98 3.04
C GLN A 101 -3.07 3.90 3.33
N GLU A 102 -3.19 4.39 4.57
CA GLU A 102 -4.25 5.30 4.95
C GLU A 102 -4.17 6.62 4.19
N LEU A 103 -3.01 7.27 4.18
CA LEU A 103 -2.77 8.49 3.38
C LEU A 103 -3.02 8.26 1.89
N TYR A 104 -2.57 7.11 1.37
CA TYR A 104 -2.74 6.73 -0.03
C TYR A 104 -4.22 6.62 -0.41
N TYR A 105 -5.04 5.93 0.39
CA TYR A 105 -6.47 5.81 0.11
C TYR A 105 -7.22 7.11 0.38
N ARG A 106 -6.88 7.87 1.43
CA ARG A 106 -7.45 9.21 1.67
C ARG A 106 -7.27 10.10 0.44
N HIS A 107 -6.08 10.11 -0.16
CA HIS A 107 -5.84 10.84 -1.42
C HIS A 107 -6.73 10.37 -2.57
N ILE A 108 -6.87 9.05 -2.77
CA ILE A 108 -7.72 8.51 -3.84
C ILE A 108 -9.17 8.96 -3.65
N PHE A 109 -9.69 8.93 -2.43
CA PHE A 109 -11.06 9.33 -2.15
C PHE A 109 -11.28 10.85 -2.25
N ALA A 110 -10.28 11.64 -1.85
CA ALA A 110 -10.36 13.10 -1.90
C ALA A 110 -10.21 13.66 -3.32
N ARG A 111 -9.36 13.07 -4.17
CA ARG A 111 -8.95 13.68 -5.45
C ARG A 111 -9.22 12.85 -6.70
N LEU A 112 -9.38 11.55 -6.55
CA LEU A 112 -9.56 10.62 -7.68
C LEU A 112 -10.94 9.97 -7.62
N GLN A 113 -11.20 9.03 -8.53
CA GLN A 113 -12.38 8.18 -8.47
C GLN A 113 -12.00 6.79 -7.96
N PRO A 114 -12.35 6.43 -6.70
CA PRO A 114 -12.05 5.11 -6.16
C PRO A 114 -12.89 4.04 -6.86
N ASN A 115 -12.21 3.00 -7.33
CA ASN A 115 -12.86 1.78 -7.83
C ASN A 115 -13.20 0.83 -6.66
N PHE A 116 -13.83 -0.31 -6.97
CA PHE A 116 -14.23 -1.27 -5.93
C PHE A 116 -13.03 -1.82 -5.13
N GLU A 117 -11.94 -2.15 -5.80
CA GLU A 117 -10.73 -2.68 -5.16
C GLU A 117 -10.08 -1.66 -4.23
N ASP A 118 -10.07 -0.38 -4.59
CA ASP A 118 -9.61 0.70 -3.71
C ASP A 118 -10.45 0.75 -2.43
N ARG A 119 -11.77 0.59 -2.55
CA ARG A 119 -12.69 0.57 -1.40
C ARG A 119 -12.44 -0.62 -0.50
N ARG A 120 -12.27 -1.81 -1.09
CA ARG A 120 -11.96 -3.04 -0.35
C ARG A 120 -10.64 -2.91 0.40
N ARG A 121 -9.58 -2.47 -0.26
CA ARG A 121 -8.27 -2.32 0.38
C ARG A 121 -8.24 -1.20 1.42
N ALA A 122 -8.92 -0.09 1.18
CA ALA A 122 -9.09 0.96 2.18
C ALA A 122 -9.79 0.39 3.43
N TRP A 123 -10.90 -0.34 3.25
CA TRP A 123 -11.61 -1.00 4.34
C TRP A 123 -10.72 -1.95 5.15
N GLU A 124 -9.95 -2.79 4.48
CA GLU A 124 -9.03 -3.72 5.14
C GLU A 124 -7.95 -2.98 5.94
N ASN A 125 -7.44 -1.87 5.40
CA ASN A 125 -6.47 -1.04 6.09
C ASN A 125 -7.08 -0.37 7.34
N TYR A 126 -8.28 0.21 7.23
CA TYR A 126 -8.97 0.79 8.38
C TYR A 126 -9.32 -0.25 9.44
N CYS A 127 -9.70 -1.48 9.07
CA CYS A 127 -9.90 -2.55 10.05
C CYS A 127 -8.62 -2.77 10.86
N LYS A 128 -7.46 -2.93 10.21
CA LYS A 128 -6.19 -3.11 10.90
C LYS A 128 -5.85 -1.95 11.82
N LEU A 129 -6.02 -0.72 11.33
CA LEU A 129 -5.71 0.49 12.10
C LEU A 129 -6.63 0.63 13.31
N LEU A 130 -7.94 0.38 13.14
CA LEU A 130 -8.91 0.43 14.23
C LEU A 130 -8.71 -0.71 15.24
N ASP A 131 -8.38 -1.92 14.77
CA ASP A 131 -8.03 -3.04 15.65
C ASP A 131 -6.83 -2.67 16.53
N LEU A 132 -5.77 -2.07 15.95
CA LEU A 132 -4.59 -1.59 16.70
C LEU A 132 -4.94 -0.50 17.72
N ILE A 133 -5.69 0.53 17.29
CA ILE A 133 -6.09 1.63 18.18
C ILE A 133 -6.97 1.12 19.33
N ILE A 134 -7.92 0.23 19.05
CA ILE A 134 -8.81 -0.32 20.08
C ILE A 134 -8.05 -1.20 21.05
N ASP A 135 -7.10 -2.02 20.57
CA ASP A 135 -6.25 -2.86 21.43
C ASP A 135 -5.42 -2.00 22.38
N ASP A 136 -4.72 -0.99 21.86
CA ASP A 136 -3.94 -0.03 22.66
C ASP A 136 -4.81 0.70 23.71
N LEU A 137 -6.00 1.18 23.31
CA LEU A 137 -6.93 1.86 24.23
C LEU A 137 -7.48 0.92 25.31
N SER A 138 -7.62 -0.36 24.99
CA SER A 138 -8.19 -1.36 25.91
C SER A 138 -7.15 -1.93 26.86
N SER A 139 -5.88 -2.01 26.45
CA SER A 139 -4.76 -2.41 27.31
C SER A 139 -4.37 -1.31 28.31
N GLY A 140 -4.72 -0.05 28.02
CA GLY A 140 -4.36 1.10 28.86
C GLY A 140 -2.87 1.46 28.78
N GLU A 141 -2.17 0.93 27.78
CA GLU A 141 -0.80 1.29 27.43
C GLU A 141 -0.78 2.59 26.63
N ASP A 142 0.38 3.26 26.59
CA ASP A 142 0.58 4.36 25.65
C ASP A 142 0.38 3.84 24.23
N LEU A 143 -0.44 4.54 23.43
CA LEU A 143 -0.74 4.17 22.05
C LEU A 143 0.56 3.75 21.32
N THR A 144 0.60 2.51 20.86
CA THR A 144 1.65 2.00 19.97
C THR A 144 1.76 2.92 18.76
N VAL A 145 0.61 3.44 18.35
CA VAL A 145 0.39 4.44 17.33
C VAL A 145 0.50 5.85 17.95
N ALA A 146 1.71 6.39 18.07
CA ALA A 146 1.94 7.76 18.54
C ALA A 146 1.56 8.81 17.48
N LEU A 147 0.26 8.92 17.18
CA LEU A 147 -0.29 9.85 16.19
C LEU A 147 -0.66 11.19 16.80
N PRO A 148 -0.57 12.28 16.02
CA PRO A 148 -1.13 13.56 16.40
C PRO A 148 -2.66 13.47 16.59
N PRO A 149 -3.24 14.17 17.60
CA PRO A 149 -4.68 14.14 17.85
C PRO A 149 -5.53 14.50 16.63
N GLN A 150 -5.10 15.49 15.83
CA GLN A 150 -5.81 15.89 14.62
C GLN A 150 -5.95 14.74 13.62
N TRP A 151 -4.86 14.01 13.36
CA TRP A 151 -4.90 12.88 12.43
C TRP A 151 -5.79 11.75 12.95
N VAL A 152 -5.85 11.53 14.27
CA VAL A 152 -6.78 10.55 14.86
C VAL A 152 -8.24 10.95 14.63
N TRP A 153 -8.59 12.23 14.76
CA TRP A 153 -9.93 12.72 14.43
C TRP A 153 -10.25 12.55 12.95
N ASP A 154 -9.33 12.97 12.07
CA ASP A 154 -9.50 12.83 10.62
C ASP A 154 -9.61 11.36 10.20
N LEU A 155 -8.96 10.44 10.92
CA LEU A 155 -9.09 8.99 10.70
C LEU A 155 -10.51 8.49 10.95
N LEU A 156 -11.15 8.95 12.02
CA LEU A 156 -12.53 8.59 12.35
C LEU A 156 -13.53 9.17 11.36
N ASP A 157 -13.35 10.45 11.01
CA ASP A 157 -14.19 11.12 10.02
C ASP A 157 -14.05 10.48 8.64
N GLU A 158 -12.81 10.18 8.21
CA GLU A 158 -12.54 9.52 6.94
C GLU A 158 -13.11 8.09 6.91
N PHE A 159 -13.03 7.35 8.02
CA PHE A 159 -13.64 6.02 8.13
C PHE A 159 -15.16 6.05 7.91
N ILE A 160 -15.85 7.02 8.53
CA ILE A 160 -17.29 7.20 8.36
C ILE A 160 -17.59 7.65 6.92
N TYR A 161 -16.80 8.56 6.37
CA TYR A 161 -16.93 9.03 4.99
C TYR A 161 -16.77 7.87 3.98
N HIS A 162 -15.76 7.02 4.14
CA HIS A 162 -15.57 5.83 3.34
C HIS A 162 -16.78 4.88 3.40
N TYR A 163 -17.34 4.67 4.59
CA TYR A 163 -18.56 3.87 4.74
C TYR A 163 -19.76 4.48 4.00
N GLN A 164 -19.96 5.80 4.13
CA GLN A 164 -21.04 6.51 3.43
C GLN A 164 -20.89 6.44 1.90
N THR A 165 -19.68 6.66 1.38
CA THR A 165 -19.42 6.57 -0.05
C THR A 165 -19.64 5.15 -0.58
N TYR A 166 -19.30 4.11 0.20
CA TYR A 166 -19.60 2.72 -0.15
C TYR A 166 -21.10 2.43 -0.16
N CYS A 167 -21.86 2.93 0.83
CA CYS A 167 -23.32 2.79 0.84
C CYS A 167 -23.95 3.42 -0.42
N ASN A 168 -23.45 4.58 -0.85
CA ASN A 168 -23.87 5.23 -2.08
C ASN A 168 -23.49 4.44 -3.33
N PHE A 169 -22.29 3.85 -3.37
CA PHE A 169 -21.85 2.96 -4.44
C PHE A 169 -22.77 1.74 -4.57
N ARG A 170 -23.05 1.04 -3.45
CA ARG A 170 -23.97 -0.10 -3.41
C ARG A 170 -25.37 0.26 -3.89
N ASN A 171 -25.91 1.41 -3.46
CA ASN A 171 -27.21 1.89 -3.91
C ASN A 171 -27.25 2.18 -5.42
N LYS A 172 -26.15 2.72 -5.99
CA LYS A 172 -26.04 2.96 -7.44
C LYS A 172 -25.95 1.65 -8.23
N ALA A 173 -25.17 0.67 -7.77
CA ALA A 173 -25.04 -0.64 -8.40
C ALA A 173 -26.40 -1.36 -8.51
N VAL A 174 -27.22 -1.29 -7.44
CA VAL A 174 -28.59 -1.84 -7.43
C VAL A 174 -29.49 -1.11 -8.44
N LYS A 175 -29.47 0.23 -8.46
CA LYS A 175 -30.36 1.04 -9.32
C LYS A 175 -29.99 0.97 -10.80
N LYS A 176 -28.70 0.90 -11.13
CA LYS A 176 -28.20 0.93 -12.51
C LYS A 176 -28.01 -0.46 -13.12
N GLN A 177 -28.33 -1.53 -12.40
CA GLN A 177 -28.10 -2.92 -12.83
C GLN A 177 -26.67 -3.14 -13.34
N GLY A 178 -25.68 -2.55 -12.67
CA GLY A 178 -24.27 -2.76 -13.03
C GLY A 178 -23.87 -4.20 -12.71
N GLU A 179 -23.90 -5.11 -13.68
CA GLU A 179 -23.64 -6.54 -13.47
C GLU A 179 -22.29 -6.80 -12.79
N LYS A 180 -21.24 -6.10 -13.23
CA LYS A 180 -19.90 -6.24 -12.66
C LYS A 180 -19.81 -5.73 -11.22
N GLU A 181 -20.29 -4.51 -10.96
CA GLU A 181 -20.27 -3.90 -9.61
C GLU A 181 -21.11 -4.72 -8.63
N MET A 182 -22.25 -5.24 -9.10
CA MET A 182 -23.12 -6.10 -8.31
C MET A 182 -22.43 -7.43 -7.96
N GLN A 183 -21.70 -8.01 -8.90
CA GLN A 183 -20.95 -9.24 -8.67
C GLN A 183 -19.82 -9.00 -7.66
N ASP A 184 -19.04 -7.92 -7.82
CA ASP A 184 -17.97 -7.55 -6.90
C ASP A 184 -18.50 -7.38 -5.45
N ILE A 185 -19.67 -6.73 -5.28
CA ILE A 185 -20.31 -6.57 -3.96
C ILE A 185 -20.77 -7.91 -3.37
N LYS A 186 -21.34 -8.79 -4.19
CA LYS A 186 -21.82 -10.11 -3.76
C LYS A 186 -20.67 -11.03 -3.34
N ASP A 187 -19.55 -10.95 -4.04
CA ASP A 187 -18.38 -11.77 -3.73
C ASP A 187 -17.63 -11.26 -2.48
N ASN A 188 -17.92 -10.03 -2.05
CA ASN A 188 -17.21 -9.34 -0.96
C ASN A 188 -18.18 -8.72 0.07
N THR A 189 -19.18 -9.49 0.52
CA THR A 189 -20.21 -9.01 1.47
C THR A 189 -19.67 -8.50 2.81
N GLY A 190 -18.45 -8.91 3.20
CA GLY A 190 -17.78 -8.45 4.43
C GLY A 190 -17.19 -7.04 4.35
N VAL A 191 -17.09 -6.46 3.16
CA VAL A 191 -16.56 -5.10 2.95
C VAL A 191 -17.60 -4.07 3.39
N PHE A 192 -17.21 -3.20 4.33
CA PHE A 192 -18.08 -2.18 4.93
C PHE A 192 -19.41 -2.76 5.46
N GLY A 193 -19.35 -3.96 6.05
CA GLY A 193 -20.52 -4.56 6.69
C GLY A 193 -21.02 -3.67 7.83
N THR A 194 -22.26 -3.18 7.73
CA THR A 194 -22.88 -2.29 8.72
C THR A 194 -22.72 -2.78 10.17
N PRO A 195 -22.90 -4.08 10.49
CA PRO A 195 -22.67 -4.56 11.85
C PRO A 195 -21.23 -4.38 12.32
N LYS A 196 -20.23 -4.63 11.45
CA LYS A 196 -18.81 -4.48 11.80
C LYS A 196 -18.42 -3.01 11.96
N VAL A 197 -18.95 -2.13 11.12
CA VAL A 197 -18.75 -0.66 11.25
C VAL A 197 -19.31 -0.16 12.57
N LEU A 198 -20.55 -0.52 12.91
CA LEU A 198 -21.16 -0.12 14.18
C LEU A 198 -20.40 -0.70 15.38
N ASN A 199 -19.92 -1.94 15.27
CA ASN A 199 -19.10 -2.55 16.31
C ASN A 199 -17.80 -1.79 16.54
N TYR A 200 -17.10 -1.34 15.50
CA TYR A 200 -15.92 -0.50 15.65
C TYR A 200 -16.24 0.83 16.35
N LEU A 201 -17.28 1.52 15.91
CA LEU A 201 -17.69 2.80 16.52
C LEU A 201 -18.08 2.62 18.00
N HIS A 202 -18.82 1.56 18.34
CA HIS A 202 -19.17 1.26 19.73
C HIS A 202 -17.96 0.93 20.59
N GLN A 203 -17.01 0.14 20.07
CA GLN A 203 -15.77 -0.19 20.79
C GLN A 203 -14.92 1.05 21.02
N LEU A 204 -14.76 1.90 20.01
CA LEU A 204 -14.04 3.18 20.16
C LEU A 204 -14.68 4.06 21.24
N ILE A 205 -16.01 4.24 21.24
CA ILE A 205 -16.70 5.02 22.27
C ILE A 205 -16.46 4.43 23.67
N LYS A 206 -16.50 3.11 23.79
CA LYS A 206 -16.34 2.41 25.07
C LYS A 206 -14.89 2.51 25.59
N SER A 207 -13.90 2.34 24.72
CA SER A 207 -12.48 2.33 25.09
C SER A 207 -11.88 3.73 25.21
N SER A 208 -12.40 4.73 24.47
CA SER A 208 -11.85 6.09 24.44
C SER A 208 -12.06 6.91 25.72
N ARG A 209 -12.73 6.38 26.74
CA ARG A 209 -13.07 7.07 28.01
C ARG A 209 -13.63 8.49 27.83
N ILE A 210 -14.27 8.77 26.69
CA ILE A 210 -14.81 10.11 26.34
C ILE A 210 -15.78 10.63 27.41
N LYS A 211 -16.47 9.74 28.12
CA LYS A 211 -17.35 10.11 29.23
C LYS A 211 -16.60 10.71 30.43
N GLU A 212 -15.38 10.27 30.71
CA GLU A 212 -14.55 10.84 31.79
C GLU A 212 -13.96 12.21 31.43
N TYR A 213 -13.95 12.58 30.14
CA TYR A 213 -13.53 13.89 29.65
C TYR A 213 -14.67 14.89 29.46
N LEU A 214 -15.93 14.42 29.44
CA LEU A 214 -17.13 15.23 29.26
C LEU A 214 -17.82 15.59 30.60
N GLU A 215 -17.51 14.88 31.68
CA GLU A 215 -17.92 15.20 33.06
C GLU A 215 -16.84 16.02 33.77
#